data_AF-A0AA89L5F5-F1
#
_entry.id   AF-A0AA89L5F5-F1
#
_cell.length_a   1.000
_cell.length_b   1.000
_cell.length_c   1.000
_cell.angle_alpha   90.00
_cell.angle_beta   90.00
_cell.angle_gamma   90.00
#
_symmetry.space_group_name_H-M   'P 1'
#
loop_
_entity.id
_entity.type
_entity.pdbx_description
1 polymer ?
#
loop_
_entity_poly.entity_id
_entity_poly.type
_entity_poly.pdbx_seq_one_letter_code
_entity_poly.pdbx_strand_id
1 'polypeptide(L)'
;MKFTKLTGVALTGATLLSILAPATSTFAATTEGKTEDNGGTPLPQTDKTVAGISFGDNKPNANTGFLRLQMVPHVLDFGNHVKFDSAYTTFTADGKNYANGTNDRQPSYKEDGVTNQTAILNTDDTKLKELSGDAWATVVDKQVTREQLDTYATTTNQAAGTWDLNVKADGALMAKNGKTLADAQLLFKNTAYAKTDAVYDLTNEDQDSTFTADLASSTATDKGVADVGTITKSFALDLSDKDAQHKVAHADANQGTGANVFGWKPTDIQLVLPATSSVQNAEYTANLTWTLSTGVTGSDAGAKA
;
A
#
# COMPACT_ATOMS: atom_id res chain seq x y z
N MET A 1 96.62 11.54 67.53
CA MET A 1 97.63 11.40 66.46
C MET A 1 97.12 10.41 65.42
N LYS A 2 97.33 10.74 64.13
CA LYS A 2 97.45 9.84 62.96
C LYS A 2 96.20 9.47 62.12
N PHE A 3 96.29 9.97 60.87
CA PHE A 3 95.84 9.49 59.55
C PHE A 3 94.49 9.93 58.93
N THR A 4 94.65 10.97 58.11
CA THR A 4 94.03 11.34 56.82
C THR A 4 93.85 10.20 55.81
N LYS A 5 92.79 10.27 54.97
CA LYS A 5 92.75 10.17 53.48
C LYS A 5 91.28 10.25 52.99
N LEU A 6 90.88 11.24 52.16
CA LEU A 6 90.86 11.23 50.67
C LEU A 6 90.12 9.99 50.10
N THR A 7 89.18 10.03 49.15
CA THR A 7 88.87 10.99 48.07
C THR A 7 87.56 10.52 47.40
N GLY A 8 86.82 11.42 46.75
CA GLY A 8 85.87 11.02 45.70
C GLY A 8 84.77 12.04 45.42
N VAL A 9 85.13 13.05 44.63
CA VAL A 9 84.25 14.10 44.10
C VAL A 9 83.39 13.55 42.97
N ALA A 10 82.10 13.89 42.95
CA ALA A 10 81.43 14.29 41.72
C ALA A 10 80.25 15.20 42.07
N LEU A 11 80.46 16.47 41.72
CA LEU A 11 79.62 17.63 41.94
C LEU A 11 78.62 17.74 40.77
N THR A 12 77.32 17.73 41.06
CA THR A 12 76.32 18.43 40.23
C THR A 12 75.27 19.02 41.16
N GLY A 13 75.52 20.26 41.58
CA GLY A 13 74.51 21.07 42.23
C GLY A 13 73.52 21.59 41.19
N ALA A 14 72.24 21.59 41.55
CA ALA A 14 71.26 22.50 40.97
C ALA A 14 70.39 23.05 42.10
N THR A 15 70.58 24.34 42.30
CA THR A 15 69.87 25.30 43.13
C THR A 15 68.36 25.24 42.96
N LEU A 16 67.65 25.16 44.08
CA LEU A 16 66.20 25.40 44.20
C LEU A 16 65.92 26.91 44.20
N LEU A 17 65.23 27.40 43.17
CA LEU A 17 64.45 28.65 43.26
C LEU A 17 63.08 28.43 42.61
N SER A 18 62.06 28.79 43.39
CA SER A 18 60.62 28.66 43.18
C SER A 18 60.11 29.16 41.83
N ILE A 19 59.42 28.29 41.09
CA ILE A 19 58.55 28.64 39.96
C ILE A 19 57.12 28.28 40.39
N LEU A 20 56.20 29.24 40.23
CA LEU A 20 54.76 29.10 40.43
C LEU A 20 54.26 27.85 39.70
N ALA A 21 53.74 26.87 40.44
CA ALA A 21 52.95 25.80 39.83
C ALA A 21 51.65 26.42 39.27
N PRO A 22 51.29 26.16 38.01
CA PRO A 22 49.99 26.57 37.48
C PRO A 22 48.90 25.93 38.36
N ALA A 23 47.87 26.70 38.70
CA ALA A 23 46.65 26.13 39.25
C ALA A 23 46.20 25.02 38.31
N THR A 24 46.23 23.77 38.77
CA THR A 24 45.60 22.67 38.05
C THR A 24 44.11 22.97 38.07
N SER A 25 43.59 23.56 37.00
CA SER A 25 42.14 23.64 36.80
C SER A 25 41.66 22.20 36.67
N THR A 26 41.15 21.64 37.75
CA THR A 26 40.36 20.40 37.71
C THR A 26 39.06 20.77 37.01
N PHE A 27 38.94 20.39 35.74
CA PHE A 27 37.66 20.47 35.04
C PHE A 27 36.65 19.58 35.78
N ALA A 28 35.41 20.04 35.94
CA ALA A 28 34.35 19.25 36.56
C ALA A 28 34.10 17.99 35.72
N ALA A 29 34.35 16.81 36.31
CA ALA A 29 34.06 15.54 35.68
C ALA A 29 32.65 15.09 36.09
N THR A 30 31.79 14.80 35.12
CA THR A 30 30.48 14.17 35.37
C THR A 30 30.67 12.66 35.48
N THR A 31 30.33 12.08 36.64
CA THR A 31 30.52 10.64 36.88
C THR A 31 29.37 9.83 36.26
N GLU A 32 29.68 8.75 35.55
CA GLU A 32 28.67 7.80 35.07
C GLU A 32 27.86 7.20 36.25
N GLY A 33 26.57 6.95 36.02
CA GLY A 33 25.64 6.44 37.03
C GLY A 33 25.18 7.46 38.07
N LYS A 34 25.66 8.72 38.04
CA LYS A 34 25.31 9.76 39.01
C LYS A 34 24.39 10.83 38.43
N THR A 35 23.12 10.80 38.86
CA THR A 35 22.09 11.78 38.47
C THR A 35 22.47 13.21 38.89
N GLU A 36 23.08 13.33 40.07
CA GLU A 36 23.44 14.60 40.72
C GLU A 36 24.54 15.32 39.92
N ASP A 37 25.56 14.57 39.49
CA ASP A 37 26.70 15.08 38.72
C ASP A 37 26.32 15.51 37.30
N ASN A 38 25.26 14.93 36.74
CA ASN A 38 24.73 15.27 35.41
C ASN A 38 23.53 16.23 35.46
N GLY A 39 23.06 16.60 36.65
CA GLY A 39 21.87 17.45 36.83
C GLY A 39 20.58 16.86 36.24
N GLY A 40 20.46 15.53 36.15
CA GLY A 40 19.38 14.83 35.43
C GLY A 40 19.68 13.35 35.22
N THR A 41 19.15 12.72 34.18
CA THR A 41 19.36 11.28 33.88
C THR A 41 20.87 10.92 33.89
N PRO A 42 21.33 9.91 34.65
CA PRO A 42 22.75 9.58 34.73
C PRO A 42 23.33 9.14 33.38
N LEU A 43 24.61 9.44 33.14
CA LEU A 43 25.35 8.95 31.96
C LEU A 43 25.77 7.46 32.15
N PRO A 44 25.94 6.67 31.07
CA PRO A 44 25.61 7.03 29.70
C PRO A 44 24.10 7.06 29.50
N GLN A 45 23.63 8.10 28.81
CA GLN A 45 22.26 8.14 28.31
C GLN A 45 22.24 7.45 26.95
N THR A 46 21.26 6.57 26.75
CA THR A 46 21.05 5.91 25.45
C THR A 46 19.71 6.33 24.90
N ASP A 47 19.70 6.74 23.64
CA ASP A 47 18.48 6.99 22.87
C ASP A 47 18.48 6.10 21.62
N LYS A 48 17.30 5.88 21.03
CA LYS A 48 17.11 5.01 19.87
C LYS A 48 16.63 5.83 18.67
N THR A 49 17.30 5.68 17.54
CA THR A 49 16.80 6.12 16.24
C THR A 49 16.22 4.94 15.49
N VAL A 50 15.02 5.09 14.92
CA VAL A 50 14.46 4.14 13.96
C VAL A 50 14.74 4.66 12.56
N ALA A 51 15.57 3.95 11.80
CA ALA A 51 15.71 4.17 10.37
C ALA A 51 14.65 3.33 9.64
N GLY A 52 13.89 3.95 8.74
CA GLY A 52 12.85 3.29 7.97
C GLY A 52 13.00 3.57 6.48
N ILE A 53 12.62 2.59 5.67
CA ILE A 53 12.48 2.68 4.22
C ILE A 53 11.21 1.90 3.86
N SER A 54 10.44 2.38 2.88
CA SER A 54 9.28 1.68 2.35
C SER A 54 9.37 1.64 0.83
N PHE A 55 8.87 0.55 0.24
CA PHE A 55 8.82 0.35 -1.20
C PHE A 55 7.40 -0.05 -1.56
N GLY A 56 6.66 0.84 -2.22
CA GLY A 56 5.31 0.53 -2.72
C GLY A 56 4.34 -0.01 -1.66
N ASP A 57 4.33 0.56 -0.45
CA ASP A 57 3.40 0.18 0.63
C ASP A 57 1.95 0.40 0.19
N ASN A 58 1.36 -0.66 -0.33
CA ASN A 58 -0.04 -0.74 -0.72
C ASN A 58 -0.78 -1.46 0.39
N LYS A 59 -1.10 -0.71 1.45
CA LYS A 59 -1.80 -1.25 2.61
C LYS A 59 -3.06 -1.97 2.13
N PRO A 60 -3.22 -3.27 2.44
CA PRO A 60 -4.43 -3.98 2.08
C PRO A 60 -5.65 -3.30 2.71
N ASN A 61 -6.82 -3.55 2.12
CA ASN A 61 -8.08 -3.18 2.76
C ASN A 61 -8.18 -3.92 4.11
N ALA A 62 -8.84 -3.30 5.11
CA ALA A 62 -9.01 -3.90 6.43
C ALA A 62 -9.95 -5.13 6.47
N ASN A 63 -10.33 -5.67 5.31
CA ASN A 63 -11.25 -6.80 5.18
C ASN A 63 -10.54 -8.10 5.60
N THR A 64 -11.28 -8.98 6.28
CA THR A 64 -10.80 -10.30 6.68
C THR A 64 -11.79 -11.38 6.27
N GLY A 65 -11.34 -12.63 6.19
CA GLY A 65 -12.19 -13.78 5.90
C GLY A 65 -11.70 -14.68 4.78
N PHE A 66 -12.46 -15.75 4.52
CA PHE A 66 -12.16 -16.75 3.48
C PHE A 66 -12.40 -16.18 2.09
N LEU A 67 -13.50 -15.48 1.86
CA LEU A 67 -13.74 -14.71 0.64
C LEU A 67 -13.72 -13.22 1.00
N ARG A 68 -12.81 -12.46 0.39
CA ARG A 68 -12.68 -11.02 0.68
C ARG A 68 -12.11 -10.22 -0.46
N LEU A 69 -12.51 -8.95 -0.51
CA LEU A 69 -11.87 -7.93 -1.34
C LEU A 69 -10.62 -7.42 -0.61
N GLN A 70 -9.46 -7.85 -1.07
CA GLN A 70 -8.18 -7.63 -0.38
C GLN A 70 -7.55 -6.29 -0.78
N MET A 71 -7.58 -5.93 -2.05
CA MET A 71 -6.97 -4.71 -2.57
C MET A 71 -7.81 -4.14 -3.72
N VAL A 72 -7.81 -2.82 -3.86
CA VAL A 72 -8.31 -2.07 -5.02
C VAL A 72 -7.38 -0.89 -5.27
N PRO A 73 -7.37 -0.24 -6.44
CA PRO A 73 -6.54 0.94 -6.64
C PRO A 73 -6.95 2.07 -5.68
N HIS A 74 -6.08 2.41 -4.71
CA HIS A 74 -6.36 3.45 -3.71
C HIS A 74 -6.35 4.85 -4.32
N VAL A 75 -5.52 5.04 -5.34
CA VAL A 75 -5.36 6.29 -6.08
C VAL A 75 -5.22 5.95 -7.56
N LEU A 76 -5.96 6.68 -8.39
CA LEU A 76 -5.75 6.79 -9.83
C LEU A 76 -5.37 8.24 -10.11
N ASP A 77 -4.14 8.44 -10.57
CA ASP A 77 -3.52 9.75 -10.70
C ASP A 77 -3.42 10.15 -12.17
N PHE A 78 -4.27 11.10 -12.55
CA PHE A 78 -4.35 11.62 -13.91
C PHE A 78 -3.43 12.82 -14.17
N GLY A 79 -2.55 13.17 -13.22
CA GLY A 79 -1.54 14.23 -13.39
C GLY A 79 -2.06 15.65 -13.18
N ASN A 80 -1.12 16.61 -13.15
CA ASN A 80 -1.41 18.04 -13.12
C ASN A 80 -1.13 18.64 -14.50
N HIS A 81 -2.09 19.41 -15.01
CA HIS A 81 -2.10 19.88 -16.38
C HIS A 81 -2.16 21.41 -16.46
N VAL A 82 -1.57 21.98 -17.50
CA VAL A 82 -1.50 23.45 -17.69
C VAL A 82 -2.89 24.06 -17.87
N LYS A 83 -3.72 23.44 -18.70
CA LYS A 83 -5.10 23.86 -18.98
C LYS A 83 -5.95 22.69 -19.46
N PHE A 84 -7.27 22.90 -19.53
CA PHE A 84 -8.14 22.04 -20.31
C PHE A 84 -8.18 22.50 -21.77
N ASP A 85 -7.90 21.59 -22.70
CA ASP A 85 -8.01 21.80 -24.14
C ASP A 85 -9.11 20.89 -24.68
N SER A 86 -10.18 21.47 -25.22
CA SER A 86 -11.34 20.71 -25.70
C SER A 86 -11.03 19.78 -26.88
N ALA A 87 -9.89 19.94 -27.55
CA ALA A 87 -9.42 19.00 -28.58
C ALA A 87 -8.76 17.74 -27.99
N TYR A 88 -8.36 17.78 -26.72
CA TYR A 88 -7.60 16.72 -26.03
C TYR A 88 -8.20 16.50 -24.64
N THR A 89 -9.30 15.76 -24.60
CA THR A 89 -10.15 15.63 -23.41
C THR A 89 -9.87 14.39 -22.55
N THR A 90 -8.88 13.59 -22.94
CA THR A 90 -8.57 12.29 -22.33
C THR A 90 -7.27 12.37 -21.55
N PHE A 91 -7.29 11.90 -20.32
CA PHE A 91 -6.15 11.83 -19.42
C PHE A 91 -5.96 10.39 -18.95
N THR A 92 -4.72 9.92 -18.86
CA THR A 92 -4.38 8.54 -18.45
C THR A 92 -3.83 8.50 -17.04
N ALA A 93 -4.02 7.39 -16.34
CA ALA A 93 -3.60 7.22 -14.94
C ALA A 93 -2.07 7.13 -14.75
N ASP A 94 -1.27 7.24 -15.81
CA ASP A 94 0.18 7.50 -15.74
C ASP A 94 0.51 9.01 -15.67
N GLY A 95 -0.51 9.87 -15.55
CA GLY A 95 -0.36 11.30 -15.35
C GLY A 95 -0.26 12.12 -16.64
N LYS A 96 -0.78 11.61 -17.76
CA LYS A 96 -0.59 12.20 -19.10
C LYS A 96 -1.88 12.71 -19.72
N ASN A 97 -1.82 13.85 -20.42
CA ASN A 97 -2.85 14.24 -21.37
C ASN A 97 -2.64 13.49 -22.70
N TYR A 98 -3.57 12.59 -23.01
CA TYR A 98 -3.46 11.71 -24.15
C TYR A 98 -3.37 12.51 -25.46
N ALA A 99 -2.34 12.22 -26.25
CA ALA A 99 -2.01 12.93 -27.49
C ALA A 99 -1.71 14.44 -27.36
N ASN A 100 -1.52 14.96 -26.13
CA ASN A 100 -1.09 16.34 -25.89
C ASN A 100 -0.13 16.47 -24.69
N GLY A 101 1.04 15.81 -24.79
CA GLY A 101 2.04 15.85 -23.73
C GLY A 101 2.64 17.23 -23.43
N THR A 102 2.42 18.23 -24.30
CA THR A 102 2.82 19.63 -24.00
C THR A 102 1.97 20.28 -22.91
N ASN A 103 0.83 19.69 -22.60
CA ASN A 103 -0.09 20.13 -21.56
C ASN A 103 0.22 19.55 -20.18
N ASP A 104 1.10 18.55 -20.09
CA ASP A 104 1.52 17.95 -18.82
C ASP A 104 2.40 18.95 -18.04
N ARG A 105 2.03 19.24 -16.79
CA ARG A 105 2.82 20.10 -15.88
C ARG A 105 3.56 19.29 -14.82
N GLN A 106 2.87 18.37 -14.15
CA GLN A 106 3.47 17.41 -13.21
C GLN A 106 2.85 16.03 -13.38
N PRO A 107 3.59 14.93 -13.12
CA PRO A 107 3.06 13.58 -13.21
C PRO A 107 1.93 13.28 -12.20
N SER A 108 1.84 14.03 -11.10
CA SER A 108 0.79 13.85 -10.08
C SER A 108 -0.24 14.97 -10.12
N TYR A 109 -1.51 14.67 -9.84
CA TYR A 109 -2.56 15.66 -9.66
C TYR A 109 -2.32 16.58 -8.46
N LYS A 110 -1.56 16.12 -7.46
CA LYS A 110 -1.18 16.92 -6.29
C LYS A 110 -0.17 18.00 -6.67
N GLU A 111 -0.40 19.22 -6.19
CA GLU A 111 0.36 20.40 -6.61
C GLU A 111 1.89 20.30 -6.36
N ASP A 112 2.32 19.55 -5.35
CA ASP A 112 3.71 19.30 -4.97
C ASP A 112 4.22 17.90 -5.38
N GLY A 113 3.39 17.11 -6.06
CA GLY A 113 3.70 15.73 -6.41
C GLY A 113 4.63 15.64 -7.62
N VAL A 114 5.89 15.25 -7.39
CA VAL A 114 6.90 15.03 -8.46
C VAL A 114 6.81 13.64 -9.11
N THR A 115 6.01 12.74 -8.55
CA THR A 115 5.84 11.36 -9.04
C THR A 115 4.36 11.01 -9.09
N ASN A 116 3.94 10.32 -10.15
CA ASN A 116 2.60 9.79 -10.28
C ASN A 116 2.27 8.84 -9.11
N GLN A 117 1.06 8.95 -8.57
CA GLN A 117 0.62 8.24 -7.36
C GLN A 117 -0.34 7.08 -7.66
N THR A 118 -0.55 6.71 -8.92
CA THR A 118 -1.32 5.51 -9.25
C THR A 118 -0.63 4.30 -8.65
N ALA A 119 -1.33 3.61 -7.75
CA ALA A 119 -0.80 2.41 -7.12
C ALA A 119 -0.63 1.32 -8.18
N ILE A 120 0.56 0.70 -8.23
CA ILE A 120 0.89 -0.37 -9.17
C ILE A 120 1.36 -1.64 -8.44
N LEU A 121 1.03 -2.79 -9.02
CA LEU A 121 1.41 -4.08 -8.46
C LEU A 121 2.91 -4.25 -8.64
N ASN A 122 3.63 -4.37 -7.53
CA ASN A 122 5.02 -4.79 -7.54
C ASN A 122 5.07 -6.23 -7.00
N THR A 123 5.48 -7.19 -7.83
CA THR A 123 5.45 -8.60 -7.45
C THR A 123 6.60 -9.37 -8.10
N ASP A 124 7.17 -10.28 -7.32
CA ASP A 124 8.13 -11.29 -7.79
C ASP A 124 7.44 -12.63 -8.09
N ASP A 125 6.12 -12.74 -7.88
CA ASP A 125 5.37 -13.95 -8.21
C ASP A 125 5.31 -14.13 -9.73
N THR A 126 5.95 -15.21 -10.20
CA THR A 126 5.99 -15.58 -11.61
C THR A 126 4.61 -15.75 -12.26
N LYS A 127 3.58 -16.13 -11.50
CA LYS A 127 2.19 -16.24 -11.99
C LYS A 127 1.55 -14.87 -12.22
N LEU A 128 2.02 -13.83 -11.53
CA LEU A 128 1.49 -12.46 -11.60
C LEU A 128 2.36 -11.51 -12.42
N LYS A 129 3.47 -12.01 -12.99
CA LYS A 129 4.48 -11.19 -13.69
C LYS A 129 3.91 -10.31 -14.80
N GLU A 130 2.90 -10.79 -15.52
CA GLU A 130 2.27 -10.02 -16.60
C GLU A 130 1.47 -8.80 -16.10
N LEU A 131 1.08 -8.79 -14.82
CA LEU A 131 0.36 -7.69 -14.16
C LEU A 131 1.33 -6.79 -13.36
N SER A 132 2.63 -7.08 -13.35
CA SER A 132 3.60 -6.22 -12.68
C SER A 132 3.63 -4.84 -13.34
N GLY A 133 3.43 -3.80 -12.54
CA GLY A 133 3.31 -2.41 -13.01
C GLY A 133 1.88 -1.97 -13.36
N ASP A 134 0.90 -2.86 -13.24
CA ASP A 134 -0.51 -2.52 -13.45
C ASP A 134 -1.14 -1.99 -12.16
N ALA A 135 -2.07 -1.04 -12.28
CA ALA A 135 -3.02 -0.78 -11.21
C ALA A 135 -3.95 -1.99 -11.08
N TRP A 136 -4.29 -2.40 -9.85
CA TRP A 136 -4.93 -3.70 -9.67
C TRP A 136 -5.95 -3.75 -8.54
N ALA A 137 -6.84 -4.74 -8.64
CA ALA A 137 -7.71 -5.19 -7.58
C ALA A 137 -7.48 -6.68 -7.31
N THR A 138 -7.63 -7.10 -6.06
CA THR A 138 -7.44 -8.50 -5.65
C THR A 138 -8.64 -9.00 -4.85
N VAL A 139 -9.19 -10.13 -5.31
CA VAL A 139 -10.17 -10.93 -4.55
C VAL A 139 -9.49 -12.19 -4.07
N VAL A 140 -9.48 -12.41 -2.76
CA VAL A 140 -8.97 -13.64 -2.14
C VAL A 140 -10.15 -14.57 -1.88
N ASP A 141 -10.12 -15.76 -2.46
CA ASP A 141 -11.06 -16.86 -2.18
C ASP A 141 -10.30 -18.08 -1.62
N LYS A 142 -10.49 -18.32 -0.33
CA LYS A 142 -9.96 -19.45 0.43
C LYS A 142 -11.09 -20.35 0.93
N GLN A 143 -12.31 -20.25 0.41
CA GLN A 143 -13.47 -20.94 0.97
C GLN A 143 -13.32 -22.47 0.96
N VAL A 144 -12.51 -23.03 0.04
CA VAL A 144 -12.16 -24.45 0.00
C VAL A 144 -11.33 -24.93 1.20
N THR A 145 -10.70 -24.03 1.96
CA THR A 145 -9.96 -24.36 3.19
C THR A 145 -10.79 -24.18 4.45
N ARG A 146 -12.06 -23.76 4.30
CA ARG A 146 -12.98 -23.63 5.42
C ARG A 146 -13.33 -25.02 5.96
N GLU A 147 -12.68 -25.44 7.03
CA GLU A 147 -13.13 -26.59 7.79
C GLU A 147 -14.53 -26.29 8.34
N GLN A 148 -15.48 -27.23 8.21
CA GLN A 148 -16.82 -27.09 8.76
C GLN A 148 -16.77 -27.20 10.28
N LEU A 149 -16.26 -26.15 10.93
CA LEU A 149 -16.36 -25.99 12.38
C LEU A 149 -17.83 -25.77 12.75
N ASP A 150 -18.26 -26.31 13.90
CA ASP A 150 -19.63 -26.17 14.42
C ASP A 150 -20.09 -24.71 14.59
N THR A 151 -19.15 -23.77 14.58
CA THR A 151 -19.40 -22.32 14.66
C THR A 151 -19.87 -21.69 13.35
N TYR A 152 -19.71 -22.36 12.21
CA TYR A 152 -20.18 -21.84 10.91
C TYR A 152 -21.64 -22.22 10.65
N ALA A 153 -22.36 -21.37 9.92
CA ALA A 153 -23.72 -21.67 9.53
C ALA A 153 -23.76 -22.95 8.66
N THR A 154 -24.76 -23.80 8.88
CA THR A 154 -24.92 -25.09 8.16
C THR A 154 -25.10 -24.93 6.65
N THR A 155 -25.45 -23.71 6.19
CA THR A 155 -25.55 -23.34 4.77
C THR A 155 -24.19 -23.02 4.14
N THR A 156 -23.10 -23.02 4.90
CA THR A 156 -21.75 -22.81 4.37
C THR A 156 -21.11 -24.13 3.92
N ASN A 157 -20.54 -24.12 2.72
CA ASN A 157 -19.83 -25.26 2.13
C ASN A 157 -18.32 -25.01 2.07
N GLN A 158 -17.56 -26.10 2.03
CA GLN A 158 -16.12 -26.09 1.77
C GLN A 158 -15.89 -26.19 0.25
N ALA A 159 -16.21 -25.13 -0.48
CA ALA A 159 -16.06 -25.04 -1.93
C ALA A 159 -15.70 -23.59 -2.32
N ALA A 160 -15.05 -23.40 -3.47
CA ALA A 160 -14.79 -22.06 -3.99
C ALA A 160 -16.13 -21.39 -4.31
N GLY A 161 -16.29 -20.16 -3.84
CA GLY A 161 -17.58 -19.50 -3.81
C GLY A 161 -17.96 -18.90 -5.15
N THR A 162 -19.26 -18.79 -5.41
CA THR A 162 -19.77 -17.90 -6.46
C THR A 162 -19.70 -16.46 -5.96
N TRP A 163 -19.08 -15.57 -6.73
CA TRP A 163 -18.96 -14.17 -6.37
C TRP A 163 -18.87 -13.24 -7.59
N ASP A 164 -19.27 -12.00 -7.38
CA ASP A 164 -19.16 -10.89 -8.31
C ASP A 164 -18.28 -9.78 -7.71
N LEU A 165 -17.32 -9.30 -8.49
CA LEU A 165 -16.61 -8.05 -8.22
C LEU A 165 -17.20 -6.95 -9.10
N ASN A 166 -17.64 -5.87 -8.46
CA ASN A 166 -18.20 -4.70 -9.12
C ASN A 166 -17.54 -3.41 -8.64
N VAL A 167 -17.65 -2.35 -9.44
CA VAL A 167 -17.24 -1.00 -9.07
C VAL A 167 -18.25 0.01 -9.60
N LYS A 168 -18.43 1.11 -8.87
CA LYS A 168 -19.20 2.28 -9.32
C LYS A 168 -18.53 3.57 -8.87
N ALA A 169 -18.86 4.67 -9.53
CA ALA A 169 -18.61 6.00 -9.01
C ALA A 169 -19.59 6.35 -7.89
N ASP A 170 -19.14 7.18 -6.95
CA ASP A 170 -19.98 7.71 -5.86
C ASP A 170 -20.43 9.15 -6.12
N GLY A 171 -19.91 9.78 -7.17
CA GLY A 171 -20.19 11.17 -7.49
C GLY A 171 -19.33 11.71 -8.63
N ALA A 172 -19.60 12.96 -8.99
CA ALA A 172 -18.80 13.70 -9.96
C ALA A 172 -17.42 14.06 -9.44
N LEU A 173 -16.52 14.35 -10.37
CA LEU A 173 -15.26 15.02 -10.06
C LEU A 173 -15.56 16.35 -9.37
N MET A 174 -15.06 16.51 -8.15
CA MET A 174 -15.36 17.67 -7.30
C MET A 174 -14.07 18.29 -6.78
N ALA A 175 -13.98 19.61 -6.91
CA ALA A 175 -12.92 20.40 -6.30
C ALA A 175 -13.24 20.73 -4.83
N LYS A 176 -12.21 21.05 -4.04
CA LYS A 176 -12.37 21.44 -2.61
C LYS A 176 -13.33 22.61 -2.40
N ASN A 177 -13.50 23.47 -3.40
CA ASN A 177 -14.44 24.60 -3.37
C ASN A 177 -15.89 24.23 -3.77
N GLY A 178 -16.18 22.94 -3.96
CA GLY A 178 -17.50 22.41 -4.30
C GLY A 178 -17.87 22.47 -5.78
N LYS A 179 -17.00 22.99 -6.66
CA LYS A 179 -17.26 22.97 -8.11
C LYS A 179 -17.07 21.56 -8.65
N THR A 180 -18.00 21.14 -9.49
CA THR A 180 -17.99 19.81 -10.10
C THR A 180 -17.71 19.88 -11.59
N LEU A 181 -17.09 18.82 -12.11
CA LEU A 181 -17.07 18.52 -13.54
C LEU A 181 -18.05 17.37 -13.78
N ALA A 182 -19.22 17.71 -14.33
CA ALA A 182 -20.27 16.76 -14.66
C ALA A 182 -19.93 15.97 -15.94
N ASP A 183 -20.62 14.84 -16.12
CA ASP A 183 -20.58 13.99 -17.31
C ASP A 183 -19.17 13.49 -17.70
N ALA A 184 -18.23 13.51 -16.73
CA ALA A 184 -16.93 12.91 -16.90
C ALA A 184 -17.05 11.38 -16.85
N GLN A 185 -16.23 10.68 -17.64
CA GLN A 185 -16.22 9.22 -17.65
C GLN A 185 -14.87 8.69 -17.22
N LEU A 186 -14.89 7.61 -16.44
CA LEU A 186 -13.69 6.85 -16.10
C LEU A 186 -13.74 5.49 -16.79
N LEU A 187 -12.86 5.29 -17.76
CA LEU A 187 -12.79 4.08 -18.57
C LEU A 187 -11.65 3.19 -18.10
N PHE A 188 -11.95 1.91 -17.92
CA PHE A 188 -10.97 0.85 -17.71
C PHE A 188 -10.96 -0.04 -18.94
N LYS A 189 -9.79 -0.22 -19.55
CA LYS A 189 -9.61 -1.00 -20.78
C LYS A 189 -8.70 -2.20 -20.56
N ASN A 190 -8.86 -3.22 -21.39
CA ASN A 190 -8.01 -4.40 -21.45
C ASN A 190 -7.76 -5.10 -20.10
N THR A 191 -8.80 -5.29 -19.27
CA THR A 191 -8.66 -5.97 -17.97
C THR A 191 -7.87 -7.27 -18.11
N ALA A 192 -6.67 -7.26 -17.53
CA ALA A 192 -5.78 -8.41 -17.39
C ALA A 192 -6.17 -9.20 -16.15
N TYR A 193 -5.84 -10.48 -16.14
CA TYR A 193 -6.14 -11.35 -15.02
C TYR A 193 -5.04 -12.38 -14.85
N ALA A 194 -4.67 -12.63 -13.60
CA ALA A 194 -3.90 -13.77 -13.19
C ALA A 194 -4.34 -14.22 -11.80
N LYS A 195 -3.95 -15.45 -11.45
CA LYS A 195 -4.25 -16.06 -10.17
C LYS A 195 -3.00 -16.65 -9.56
N THR A 196 -2.87 -16.52 -8.24
CA THR A 196 -1.85 -17.23 -7.48
C THR A 196 -2.43 -17.93 -6.26
N ASP A 197 -1.82 -19.06 -5.90
CA ASP A 197 -2.14 -19.81 -4.69
C ASP A 197 -1.14 -19.46 -3.56
N ALA A 198 -0.09 -18.69 -3.86
CA ALA A 198 0.83 -18.11 -2.90
C ALA A 198 0.23 -16.83 -2.30
N VAL A 199 -0.96 -16.96 -1.69
CA VAL A 199 -1.77 -15.82 -1.22
C VAL A 199 -0.97 -14.97 -0.24
N TYR A 200 -0.28 -15.59 0.73
CA TYR A 200 0.53 -14.87 1.70
C TYR A 200 1.67 -14.06 1.07
N ASP A 201 2.32 -14.59 0.04
CA ASP A 201 3.43 -13.89 -0.64
C ASP A 201 2.93 -12.61 -1.35
N LEU A 202 1.67 -12.61 -1.82
CA LEU A 202 1.04 -11.44 -2.41
C LEU A 202 0.52 -10.47 -1.35
N THR A 203 -0.18 -10.96 -0.32
CA THR A 203 -0.91 -10.11 0.62
C THR A 203 -0.06 -9.65 1.79
N ASN A 204 0.92 -10.47 2.19
CA ASN A 204 1.70 -10.33 3.42
C ASN A 204 0.80 -10.16 4.67
N GLU A 205 -0.37 -10.80 4.68
CA GLU A 205 -1.34 -10.75 5.78
C GLU A 205 -1.33 -12.06 6.57
N ASP A 206 -1.16 -11.99 7.91
CA ASP A 206 -1.09 -13.18 8.79
C ASP A 206 -2.25 -14.18 8.59
N GLN A 207 -3.44 -13.68 8.26
CA GLN A 207 -4.64 -14.49 7.98
C GLN A 207 -4.49 -15.42 6.76
N ASP A 208 -3.47 -15.24 5.91
CA ASP A 208 -3.20 -16.06 4.74
C ASP A 208 -1.99 -17.00 4.91
N SER A 209 -1.26 -16.88 6.01
CA SER A 209 0.03 -17.58 6.24
C SER A 209 -0.05 -19.10 6.15
N THR A 210 -1.21 -19.69 6.47
CA THR A 210 -1.43 -21.14 6.44
C THR A 210 -2.08 -21.63 5.15
N PHE A 211 -2.51 -20.74 4.25
CA PHE A 211 -3.38 -21.11 3.14
C PHE A 211 -2.83 -22.22 2.25
N THR A 212 -1.53 -22.19 1.91
CA THR A 212 -0.91 -23.23 1.08
C THR A 212 -0.97 -24.61 1.75
N ALA A 213 -0.75 -24.68 3.06
CA ALA A 213 -0.84 -25.92 3.82
C ALA A 213 -2.30 -26.39 3.93
N ASP A 214 -3.22 -25.48 4.24
CA ASP A 214 -4.65 -25.78 4.40
C ASP A 214 -5.29 -26.23 3.07
N LEU A 215 -4.86 -25.64 1.95
CA LEU A 215 -5.30 -26.05 0.62
C LEU A 215 -4.77 -27.45 0.27
N ALA A 216 -3.54 -27.78 0.67
CA ALA A 216 -2.98 -29.11 0.46
C ALA A 216 -3.73 -30.18 1.26
N SER A 217 -4.10 -29.88 2.52
CA SER A 217 -4.84 -30.79 3.41
C SER A 217 -6.36 -30.82 3.17
N SER A 218 -6.92 -29.84 2.47
CA SER A 218 -8.36 -29.75 2.22
C SER A 218 -8.93 -31.02 1.59
N THR A 219 -10.07 -31.45 2.15
CA THR A 219 -10.89 -32.59 1.70
C THR A 219 -11.96 -32.19 0.68
N ALA A 220 -11.99 -30.94 0.23
CA ALA A 220 -12.94 -30.48 -0.77
C ALA A 220 -12.87 -31.37 -2.04
N THR A 221 -14.03 -31.84 -2.49
CA THR A 221 -14.13 -32.68 -3.71
C THR A 221 -13.59 -31.95 -4.94
N ASP A 222 -13.82 -30.64 -5.00
CA ASP A 222 -13.27 -29.75 -6.01
C ASP A 222 -12.57 -28.59 -5.30
N LYS A 223 -11.27 -28.43 -5.57
CA LYS A 223 -10.45 -27.38 -4.97
C LYS A 223 -10.58 -26.03 -5.69
N GLY A 224 -11.42 -25.94 -6.73
CA GLY A 224 -11.70 -24.70 -7.42
C GLY A 224 -10.49 -24.07 -8.09
N VAL A 225 -9.57 -24.90 -8.58
CA VAL A 225 -8.27 -24.45 -9.15
C VAL A 225 -8.42 -23.75 -10.50
N ALA A 226 -9.58 -23.91 -11.15
CA ALA A 226 -9.89 -23.25 -12.40
C ALA A 226 -9.87 -21.73 -12.24
N ASP A 227 -9.50 -21.04 -13.30
CA ASP A 227 -9.54 -19.58 -13.35
C ASP A 227 -10.97 -19.05 -13.38
N VAL A 228 -11.11 -17.79 -12.96
CA VAL A 228 -12.37 -17.04 -13.06
C VAL A 228 -12.80 -16.95 -14.53
N GLY A 229 -13.96 -17.51 -14.85
CA GLY A 229 -14.41 -17.69 -16.23
C GLY A 229 -14.93 -16.43 -16.91
N THR A 230 -15.45 -15.47 -16.15
CA THR A 230 -16.06 -14.26 -16.70
C THR A 230 -15.35 -13.00 -16.22
N ILE A 231 -14.67 -12.31 -17.14
CA ILE A 231 -13.94 -11.07 -16.87
C ILE A 231 -14.35 -10.02 -17.89
N THR A 232 -14.86 -8.89 -17.41
CA THR A 232 -15.22 -7.75 -18.24
C THR A 232 -13.95 -7.09 -18.76
N LYS A 233 -13.73 -7.16 -20.07
CA LYS A 233 -12.50 -6.64 -20.70
C LYS A 233 -12.43 -5.12 -20.70
N SER A 234 -13.56 -4.43 -20.75
CA SER A 234 -13.60 -2.97 -20.66
C SER A 234 -14.94 -2.51 -20.10
N PHE A 235 -14.91 -1.49 -19.25
CA PHE A 235 -16.08 -0.88 -18.66
C PHE A 235 -15.84 0.62 -18.49
N ALA A 236 -16.93 1.38 -18.40
CA ALA A 236 -16.90 2.83 -18.27
C ALA A 236 -17.83 3.25 -17.14
N LEU A 237 -17.28 3.94 -16.16
CA LEU A 237 -18.03 4.54 -15.06
C LEU A 237 -18.48 5.93 -15.48
N ASP A 238 -19.75 6.23 -15.28
CA ASP A 238 -20.20 7.63 -15.30
C ASP A 238 -19.79 8.25 -13.97
N LEU A 239 -18.99 9.31 -13.96
CA LEU A 239 -18.61 9.98 -12.71
C LEU A 239 -19.79 10.85 -12.25
N SER A 240 -20.77 10.19 -11.65
CA SER A 240 -21.97 10.79 -11.08
C SER A 240 -22.48 9.98 -9.89
N ASP A 241 -23.38 10.56 -9.10
CA ASP A 241 -24.06 9.87 -7.98
C ASP A 241 -25.11 8.85 -8.46
N LYS A 242 -25.34 8.77 -9.77
CA LYS A 242 -26.30 7.88 -10.44
C LYS A 242 -25.64 6.70 -11.14
N ASP A 243 -24.32 6.58 -11.06
CA ASP A 243 -23.60 5.46 -11.66
C ASP A 243 -24.13 4.12 -11.11
N ALA A 244 -24.28 3.16 -12.02
CA ALA A 244 -24.67 1.81 -11.64
C ALA A 244 -23.43 0.99 -11.25
N GLN A 245 -23.65 -0.16 -10.62
CA GLN A 245 -22.58 -1.13 -10.42
C GLN A 245 -22.15 -1.71 -11.76
N HIS A 246 -20.86 -1.59 -12.08
CA HIS A 246 -20.25 -2.19 -13.26
C HIS A 246 -19.52 -3.46 -12.88
N LYS A 247 -19.88 -4.57 -13.51
CA LYS A 247 -19.25 -5.87 -13.28
C LYS A 247 -17.84 -5.88 -13.83
N VAL A 248 -16.88 -6.20 -12.97
CA VAL A 248 -15.46 -6.41 -13.32
C VAL A 248 -15.20 -7.88 -13.59
N ALA A 249 -15.68 -8.75 -12.70
CA ALA A 249 -15.50 -10.20 -12.82
C ALA A 249 -16.62 -10.97 -12.12
N HIS A 250 -16.84 -12.20 -12.58
CA HIS A 250 -17.72 -13.18 -11.96
C HIS A 250 -17.02 -14.54 -11.91
N ALA A 251 -16.91 -15.12 -10.72
CA ALA A 251 -16.49 -16.49 -10.52
C ALA A 251 -17.72 -17.38 -10.32
N ASP A 252 -17.82 -18.43 -11.14
CA ASP A 252 -18.77 -19.51 -10.89
C ASP A 252 -18.33 -20.37 -9.70
N ALA A 253 -19.21 -21.25 -9.23
CA ALA A 253 -18.81 -22.27 -8.27
C ALA A 253 -17.58 -23.05 -8.77
N ASN A 254 -16.66 -23.36 -7.86
CA ASN A 254 -15.41 -24.07 -8.15
C ASN A 254 -14.46 -23.32 -9.11
N GLN A 255 -14.48 -21.99 -9.13
CA GLN A 255 -13.47 -21.17 -9.78
C GLN A 255 -12.78 -20.25 -8.78
N GLY A 256 -11.56 -19.83 -9.11
CA GLY A 256 -10.91 -18.71 -8.46
C GLY A 256 -10.38 -18.98 -7.06
N THR A 257 -10.15 -20.23 -6.65
CA THR A 257 -9.44 -20.49 -5.38
C THR A 257 -8.04 -19.85 -5.41
N GLY A 258 -7.71 -19.09 -4.37
CA GLY A 258 -6.46 -18.35 -4.22
C GLY A 258 -6.68 -16.84 -4.26
N ALA A 259 -5.65 -16.11 -4.69
CA ALA A 259 -5.72 -14.68 -4.93
C ALA A 259 -5.93 -14.42 -6.42
N ASN A 260 -7.07 -13.82 -6.75
CA ASN A 260 -7.49 -13.44 -8.10
C ASN A 260 -7.17 -11.97 -8.32
N VAL A 261 -6.24 -11.69 -9.22
CA VAL A 261 -5.71 -10.35 -9.46
C VAL A 261 -6.21 -9.85 -10.80
N PHE A 262 -6.87 -8.70 -10.79
CA PHE A 262 -7.36 -7.99 -11.98
C PHE A 262 -6.52 -6.74 -12.18
N GLY A 263 -5.86 -6.64 -13.33
CA GLY A 263 -4.87 -5.60 -13.61
C GLY A 263 -5.28 -4.71 -14.79
N TRP A 264 -4.86 -3.45 -14.72
CA TRP A 264 -4.96 -2.46 -15.78
C TRP A 264 -3.66 -1.69 -15.86
N LYS A 265 -3.06 -1.65 -17.04
CA LYS A 265 -1.96 -0.71 -17.31
C LYS A 265 -2.45 0.70 -17.00
N PRO A 266 -1.65 1.57 -16.35
CA PRO A 266 -2.07 2.95 -16.09
C PRO A 266 -2.51 3.72 -17.35
N THR A 267 -1.95 3.39 -18.52
CA THR A 267 -2.34 3.96 -19.82
C THR A 267 -3.70 3.48 -20.33
N ASP A 268 -4.20 2.35 -19.83
CA ASP A 268 -5.50 1.76 -20.16
C ASP A 268 -6.62 2.23 -19.22
N ILE A 269 -6.28 3.02 -18.19
CA ILE A 269 -7.23 3.72 -17.33
C ILE A 269 -7.31 5.17 -17.79
N GLN A 270 -8.48 5.60 -18.24
CA GLN A 270 -8.68 6.90 -18.88
C GLN A 270 -9.79 7.71 -18.22
N LEU A 271 -9.46 8.91 -17.78
CA LEU A 271 -10.42 9.93 -17.43
C LEU A 271 -10.74 10.77 -18.67
N VAL A 272 -12.00 10.81 -19.07
CA VAL A 272 -12.48 11.56 -20.22
C VAL A 272 -13.42 12.66 -19.74
N LEU A 273 -13.08 13.91 -20.06
CA LEU A 273 -13.94 15.06 -19.79
C LEU A 273 -14.78 15.42 -21.04
N PRO A 274 -16.02 15.93 -20.88
CA PRO A 274 -16.74 16.52 -22.00
C PRO A 274 -15.97 17.71 -22.61
N ALA A 275 -15.99 17.86 -23.93
CA ALA A 275 -15.34 19.00 -24.61
C ALA A 275 -15.89 20.37 -24.17
N THR A 276 -17.09 20.40 -23.61
CA THR A 276 -17.77 21.58 -23.07
C THR A 276 -17.43 21.88 -21.60
N SER A 277 -16.52 21.10 -20.98
CA SER A 277 -16.17 21.25 -19.57
C SER A 277 -15.58 22.64 -19.27
N SER A 278 -16.09 23.27 -18.21
CA SER A 278 -15.54 24.52 -17.69
C SER A 278 -14.61 24.22 -16.51
N VAL A 279 -13.33 24.01 -16.81
CA VAL A 279 -12.31 23.66 -15.81
C VAL A 279 -11.69 24.92 -15.21
N GLN A 280 -11.42 24.88 -13.91
CA GLN A 280 -10.71 25.93 -13.18
C GLN A 280 -9.39 25.38 -12.62
N ASN A 281 -8.49 26.27 -12.20
CA ASN A 281 -7.28 25.86 -11.51
C ASN A 281 -7.65 25.29 -10.13
N ALA A 282 -7.80 23.97 -10.05
CA ALA A 282 -8.12 23.23 -8.83
C ALA A 282 -7.77 21.75 -8.99
N GLU A 283 -7.62 21.06 -7.85
CA GLU A 283 -7.61 19.60 -7.80
C GLU A 283 -9.06 19.11 -7.81
N TYR A 284 -9.38 18.17 -8.71
CA TYR A 284 -10.69 17.53 -8.79
C TYR A 284 -10.55 16.04 -8.49
N THR A 285 -11.39 15.52 -7.59
CA THR A 285 -11.36 14.09 -7.21
C THR A 285 -12.77 13.51 -7.22
N ALA A 286 -12.89 12.22 -7.51
CA ALA A 286 -14.11 11.44 -7.37
C ALA A 286 -13.80 10.17 -6.56
N ASN A 287 -14.78 9.68 -5.82
CA ASN A 287 -14.66 8.44 -5.06
C ASN A 287 -15.29 7.30 -5.85
N LEU A 288 -14.68 6.11 -5.74
CA LEU A 288 -15.20 4.88 -6.31
C LEU A 288 -15.47 3.88 -5.18
N THR A 289 -16.58 3.17 -5.28
CA THR A 289 -16.91 2.07 -4.38
C THR A 289 -16.79 0.75 -5.11
N TRP A 290 -15.87 -0.10 -4.63
CA TRP A 290 -15.72 -1.48 -5.08
C TRP A 290 -16.51 -2.41 -4.16
N THR A 291 -17.23 -3.36 -4.76
CA THR A 291 -18.11 -4.28 -4.04
C THR A 291 -17.82 -5.71 -4.45
N LEU A 292 -17.48 -6.54 -3.46
CA LEU A 292 -17.48 -8.00 -3.60
C LEU A 292 -18.77 -8.55 -3.00
N SER A 293 -19.51 -9.36 -3.76
CA SER A 293 -20.80 -9.90 -3.32
C SER A 293 -21.01 -11.33 -3.82
N THR A 294 -21.75 -12.15 -3.06
CA THR A 294 -22.13 -13.52 -3.46
C THR A 294 -23.57 -13.62 -3.94
N GLY A 295 -24.37 -12.56 -3.77
CA GLY A 295 -25.82 -12.57 -4.06
C GLY A 295 -26.65 -13.42 -3.08
N VAL A 296 -26.03 -14.15 -2.14
CA VAL A 296 -26.72 -14.92 -1.11
C VAL A 296 -27.20 -13.98 -0.02
N THR A 297 -28.51 -13.76 0.06
CA THR A 297 -29.15 -13.08 1.18
C THR A 297 -29.54 -14.12 2.23
N GLY A 298 -29.23 -13.86 3.50
CA GLY A 298 -29.59 -14.78 4.57
C GLY A 298 -31.11 -14.83 4.74
N SER A 299 -31.73 -15.92 4.29
CA SER A 299 -33.12 -16.22 4.63
C SER A 299 -33.17 -16.70 6.10
N ASP A 300 -33.82 -15.89 6.93
CA ASP A 300 -34.31 -16.16 8.28
C ASP A 300 -33.46 -17.02 9.23
N ALA A 301 -32.95 -16.33 10.27
CA ALA A 301 -32.85 -16.91 11.60
C ALA A 301 -34.25 -17.32 12.09
N GLY A 302 -34.77 -18.42 11.56
CA GLY A 302 -36.00 -19.06 12.00
C GLY A 302 -35.82 -19.50 13.45
N ALA A 303 -36.57 -18.84 14.33
CA ALA A 303 -36.66 -19.09 15.75
C ALA A 303 -36.76 -20.60 16.05
N LYS A 304 -35.87 -21.09 16.93
CA LYS A 304 -36.15 -22.32 17.66
C LYS A 304 -37.36 -22.05 18.56
N ALA A 305 -38.49 -22.68 18.22
CA ALA A 305 -39.58 -22.93 19.17
C ALA A 305 -39.22 -24.14 20.05
#